data_AF-A0A7Z0L2Z8-F1
#
_entry.id   AF-A0A7Z0L2Z8-F1
#
_cell.length_a   1.000
_cell.length_b   1.000
_cell.length_c   1.000
_cell.angle_alpha   90.00
_cell.angle_beta   90.00
_cell.angle_gamma   90.00
#
_symmetry.space_group_name_H-M   'P 1'
#
loop_
_entity.id
_entity.type
_entity.pdbx_description
1 polymer ?
#
loop_
_entity_poly.entity_id
_entity_poly.type
_entity_poly.pdbx_seq_one_letter_code
_entity_poly.pdbx_strand_id
1 'polypeptide(L)'
;MNDLSSSPPIRNDVRETTIYSVDSTCVWALDAHEAVLAAETAEADLSYSSECKSESKRKLAGAYYTPADVADHFWKIFFDRRDITSSLAAQRLLESAHFVEPSVGAGALFFSLIKGLLDQGLSPSVICSINADLIDINRLALDFIRDQIEDLEQRWLVKFGRVRLIHGDFRSYELPATDRAAIFFGNPPFVANEKGTSKWKNLYADFLERSLKLSQRPSHLHFILPLSIAFSRDYSALRANLRSLKSEISVSNYDNIPDTLFKSGKPKHTNTNKANSQRCSILSVVPSKAPRVYASALQRWSKGERTSLLSSVPMFHDVTAYRLDDQIPRPTRQLVADYLQSSSGVRQLGTLINSSSRYRLVTASVARNYIGFRDEIDGSCNVLSFGSEEDFLTALGALSSRLFFEYWLTVGDGFHLTKSTIYNFPISKHVEKELQSLHPAIRKFWKSRKDFEKAKLNNGRQTRSFDFSSVAPSLLVQQP
;
A
#
# COMPACT_ATOMS: atom_id res chain seq x y z
N MET A 1 15.67 -30.39 33.28
CA MET A 1 14.29 -30.11 32.83
C MET A 1 14.13 -28.61 32.77
N ASN A 2 13.62 -28.13 31.62
CA ASN A 2 13.38 -26.75 31.21
C ASN A 2 14.56 -26.03 30.55
N ASP A 3 14.73 -26.37 29.27
CA ASP A 3 15.38 -25.58 28.23
C ASP A 3 14.66 -24.24 28.03
N LEU A 4 15.36 -23.15 28.32
CA LEU A 4 15.01 -21.81 27.89
C LEU A 4 15.59 -21.60 26.49
N SER A 5 14.80 -21.83 25.45
CA SER A 5 15.18 -21.51 24.08
C SER A 5 15.23 -19.99 23.90
N SER A 6 16.44 -19.46 23.82
CA SER A 6 16.75 -18.10 23.41
C SER A 6 16.13 -17.78 22.04
N SER A 7 15.35 -16.70 21.98
CA SER A 7 14.93 -16.06 20.72
C SER A 7 16.15 -15.75 19.85
N PRO A 8 16.10 -15.96 18.52
CA PRO A 8 17.22 -15.60 17.66
C PRO A 8 17.36 -14.07 17.60
N PRO A 9 18.58 -13.54 17.47
CA PRO A 9 18.80 -12.10 17.46
C PRO A 9 18.17 -11.47 16.22
N ILE A 10 17.53 -10.33 16.44
CA ILE A 10 17.08 -9.38 15.42
C ILE A 10 18.33 -8.96 14.63
N ARG A 11 18.40 -9.29 13.33
CA ARG A 11 19.42 -8.76 12.42
C ARG A 11 19.21 -7.25 12.29
N ASN A 12 19.92 -6.48 13.11
CA ASN A 12 20.28 -5.11 12.78
C ASN A 12 21.47 -5.17 11.82
N ASP A 13 21.23 -5.50 10.56
CA ASP A 13 22.24 -5.32 9.52
C ASP A 13 22.35 -3.82 9.24
N VAL A 14 23.37 -3.20 9.86
CA VAL A 14 23.98 -1.98 9.34
C VAL A 14 24.57 -2.37 7.98
N ARG A 15 23.77 -2.22 6.91
CA ARG A 15 24.26 -2.38 5.54
C ARG A 15 25.29 -1.27 5.31
N GLU A 16 26.55 -1.65 5.20
CA GLU A 16 27.56 -0.81 4.55
C GLU A 16 27.01 -0.46 3.15
N THR A 17 26.67 0.82 2.97
CA THR A 17 26.38 1.37 1.65
C THR A 17 27.66 1.35 0.84
N THR A 18 27.85 0.29 0.07
CA THR A 18 28.76 0.31 -1.07
C THR A 18 28.23 1.38 -2.02
N ILE A 19 28.89 2.54 -2.02
CA ILE A 19 28.67 3.59 -2.99
C ILE A 19 29.15 3.02 -4.33
N TYR A 20 28.22 2.48 -5.12
CA TYR A 20 28.47 2.23 -6.52
C TYR A 20 28.67 3.58 -7.20
N SER A 21 29.81 3.73 -7.87
CA SER A 21 30.09 4.88 -8.73
C SER A 21 28.98 4.99 -9.78
N VAL A 22 28.28 6.12 -9.73
CA VAL A 22 27.43 6.60 -10.82
C VAL A 22 28.36 6.91 -11.98
N ASP A 23 28.57 5.97 -12.91
CA ASP A 23 29.01 6.21 -14.30
C ASP A 23 29.42 4.90 -15.00
N SER A 24 28.42 4.05 -15.30
CA SER A 24 28.35 3.27 -16.55
C SER A 24 27.03 2.51 -16.57
N THR A 25 25.91 3.19 -16.83
CA THR A 25 24.66 2.48 -17.10
C THR A 25 24.88 1.62 -18.35
N CYS A 26 24.70 0.30 -18.22
CA CYS A 26 24.84 -0.61 -19.35
C CYS A 26 23.93 -0.15 -20.50
N VAL A 27 24.43 -0.09 -21.74
CA VAL A 27 23.66 0.37 -22.92
C VAL A 27 22.31 -0.34 -23.03
N TRP A 28 22.27 -1.65 -22.73
CA TRP A 28 21.03 -2.44 -22.74
C TRP A 28 20.02 -1.96 -21.68
N ALA A 29 20.48 -1.53 -20.51
CA ALA A 29 19.60 -1.01 -19.47
C ALA A 29 18.99 0.34 -19.89
N LEU A 30 19.70 1.13 -20.71
CA LEU A 30 19.14 2.33 -21.34
C LEU A 30 18.07 1.98 -22.38
N ASP A 31 18.34 1.02 -23.27
CA ASP A 31 17.35 0.55 -24.26
C ASP A 31 16.06 0.05 -23.58
N ALA A 32 16.20 -0.72 -22.50
CA ALA A 32 15.06 -1.19 -21.72
C ALA A 32 14.34 -0.05 -20.99
N HIS A 33 15.07 0.95 -20.48
CA HIS A 33 14.48 2.14 -19.88
C HIS A 33 13.68 2.98 -20.88
N GLU A 34 14.17 3.12 -22.12
CA GLU A 34 13.42 3.76 -23.20
C GLU A 34 12.11 3.04 -23.48
N ALA A 35 12.10 1.70 -23.50
CA ALA A 35 10.87 0.92 -23.66
C ALA A 35 9.89 1.15 -22.50
N VAL A 36 10.37 1.32 -21.25
CA VAL A 36 9.53 1.67 -20.11
C VAL A 36 8.90 3.07 -20.28
N LEU A 37 9.68 4.06 -20.72
CA LEU A 37 9.18 5.42 -20.98
C LEU A 37 8.20 5.47 -22.16
N ALA A 38 8.48 4.69 -23.21
CA ALA A 38 7.58 4.52 -24.34
C ALA A 38 6.27 3.86 -23.89
N ALA A 39 6.33 2.83 -23.04
CA ALA A 39 5.14 2.22 -22.45
C ALA A 39 4.33 3.20 -21.59
N GLU A 40 4.98 3.98 -20.72
CA GLU A 40 4.28 5.03 -19.94
C GLU A 40 3.55 6.04 -20.84
N THR A 41 4.20 6.44 -21.94
CA THR A 41 3.62 7.37 -22.92
C THR A 41 2.48 6.72 -23.69
N ALA A 42 2.67 5.49 -24.17
CA ALA A 42 1.68 4.74 -24.94
C ALA A 42 0.45 4.39 -24.10
N GLU A 43 0.59 4.05 -22.82
CA GLU A 43 -0.56 3.81 -21.94
C GLU A 43 -1.44 5.06 -21.79
N ALA A 44 -0.85 6.26 -21.84
CA ALA A 44 -1.64 7.48 -21.90
C ALA A 44 -2.52 7.44 -23.17
N ASP A 45 -1.91 7.31 -24.35
CA ASP A 45 -2.61 7.40 -25.65
C ASP A 45 -3.58 6.24 -25.92
N LEU A 46 -3.18 5.01 -25.60
CA LEU A 46 -3.97 3.79 -25.78
C LEU A 46 -5.15 3.70 -24.81
N SER A 47 -5.09 4.38 -23.66
CA SER A 47 -6.26 4.57 -22.79
C SER A 47 -7.28 5.56 -23.36
N TYR A 48 -6.92 6.36 -24.39
CA TYR A 48 -7.78 7.37 -25.02
C TYR A 48 -8.39 6.94 -26.37
N SER A 49 -8.11 5.73 -26.86
CA SER A 49 -8.47 5.30 -28.24
C SER A 49 -9.91 4.77 -28.43
N SER A 50 -10.76 4.73 -27.40
CA SER A 50 -12.21 4.53 -27.60
C SER A 50 -12.86 5.82 -28.14
N GLU A 51 -13.87 5.73 -29.04
CA GLU A 51 -14.53 6.81 -29.82
C GLU A 51 -15.02 8.08 -29.07
N CYS A 52 -14.78 8.21 -27.77
CA CYS A 52 -15.07 9.43 -27.03
C CYS A 52 -13.98 9.72 -26.01
N LYS A 53 -13.13 10.70 -26.33
CA LYS A 53 -11.97 11.23 -25.57
C LYS A 53 -12.36 11.81 -24.20
N SER A 54 -12.90 11.00 -23.29
CA SER A 54 -13.38 11.49 -21.99
C SER A 54 -12.83 10.69 -20.81
N GLU A 55 -12.33 11.43 -19.82
CA GLU A 55 -11.75 10.93 -18.58
C GLU A 55 -12.76 10.17 -17.69
N SER A 56 -14.05 10.32 -17.95
CA SER A 56 -15.13 9.53 -17.36
C SER A 56 -15.07 8.05 -17.76
N LYS A 57 -14.72 7.73 -19.02
CA LYS A 57 -14.51 6.32 -19.44
C LYS A 57 -13.24 5.71 -18.85
N ARG A 58 -12.18 6.49 -18.59
CA ARG A 58 -10.97 6.00 -17.89
C ARG A 58 -11.29 5.48 -16.47
N LYS A 59 -12.18 6.16 -15.74
CA LYS A 59 -12.69 5.67 -14.46
C LYS A 59 -13.60 4.44 -14.60
N LEU A 60 -14.35 4.35 -15.70
CA LEU A 60 -15.19 3.18 -16.01
C LEU A 60 -14.36 1.95 -16.42
N ALA A 61 -13.22 2.17 -17.10
CA ALA A 61 -12.27 1.11 -17.49
C ALA A 61 -11.23 0.81 -16.39
N GLY A 62 -11.05 1.71 -15.41
CA GLY A 62 -10.13 1.57 -14.28
C GLY A 62 -8.68 1.39 -14.67
N ALA A 63 -8.32 1.81 -15.90
CA ALA A 63 -6.97 1.84 -16.40
C ALA A 63 -6.19 2.95 -15.68
N TYR A 64 -5.37 2.55 -14.72
CA TYR A 64 -4.32 3.38 -14.16
C TYR A 64 -3.03 2.97 -14.84
N TYR A 65 -2.48 3.86 -15.67
CA TYR A 65 -1.17 3.62 -16.25
C TYR A 65 -0.10 3.58 -15.15
N THR A 66 0.95 2.80 -15.36
CA THR A 66 2.03 2.64 -14.37
C THR A 66 3.23 3.51 -14.76
N PRO A 67 3.51 4.62 -14.03
CA PRO A 67 4.66 5.46 -14.32
C PRO A 67 5.98 4.68 -14.20
N ALA A 68 6.98 5.07 -14.99
CA ALA A 68 8.28 4.40 -15.01
C ALA A 68 8.93 4.32 -13.60
N ASP A 69 8.84 5.41 -12.83
CA ASP A 69 9.38 5.44 -11.46
C ASP A 69 8.64 4.50 -10.49
N VAL A 70 7.34 4.24 -10.72
CA VAL A 70 6.56 3.26 -9.95
C VAL A 70 6.90 1.84 -10.38
N ALA A 71 7.11 1.60 -11.67
CA ALA A 71 7.49 0.29 -12.21
C ALA A 71 8.86 -0.16 -11.66
N ASP A 72 9.85 0.74 -11.66
CA ASP A 72 11.17 0.47 -11.09
C ASP A 72 11.09 0.21 -9.59
N HIS A 73 10.33 1.03 -8.87
CA HIS A 73 10.09 0.85 -7.43
C HIS A 73 9.37 -0.48 -7.10
N PHE A 74 8.43 -0.88 -7.95
CA PHE A 74 7.73 -2.16 -7.84
C PHE A 74 8.71 -3.33 -7.93
N TRP A 75 9.62 -3.36 -8.92
CA TRP A 75 10.61 -4.43 -9.02
C TRP A 75 11.71 -4.36 -7.97
N LYS A 76 12.05 -3.16 -7.48
CA LYS A 76 12.96 -3.01 -6.35
C LYS A 76 12.45 -3.75 -5.11
N ILE A 77 11.15 -3.60 -4.80
CA ILE A 77 10.52 -4.36 -3.71
C ILE A 77 10.50 -5.86 -4.02
N PHE A 78 10.20 -6.25 -5.26
CA PHE A 78 10.17 -7.66 -5.66
C PHE A 78 11.51 -8.37 -5.40
N PHE A 79 12.62 -7.77 -5.83
CA PHE A 79 13.96 -8.32 -5.68
C PHE A 79 14.40 -8.33 -4.22
N ASP A 80 14.15 -7.26 -3.47
CA ASP A 80 14.50 -7.21 -2.03
C ASP A 80 13.77 -8.30 -1.23
N ARG A 81 12.45 -8.46 -1.43
CA ARG A 81 11.67 -9.50 -0.73
C ARG A 81 12.03 -10.94 -1.11
N ARG A 82 12.78 -11.14 -2.19
CA ARG A 82 13.24 -12.45 -2.67
C ARG A 82 14.75 -12.65 -2.51
N ASP A 83 15.45 -11.71 -1.89
CA ASP A 83 16.90 -11.71 -1.73
C ASP A 83 17.65 -11.88 -3.07
N ILE A 84 17.14 -11.24 -4.12
CA ILE A 84 17.77 -11.24 -5.44
C ILE A 84 18.75 -10.07 -5.48
N THR A 85 19.99 -10.36 -5.14
CA THR A 85 21.07 -9.37 -4.96
C THR A 85 22.28 -9.62 -5.87
N SER A 86 22.19 -10.59 -6.78
CA SER A 86 23.27 -10.96 -7.69
C SER A 86 22.75 -11.47 -9.02
N SER A 87 23.60 -11.41 -10.06
CA SER A 87 23.32 -11.98 -11.37
C SER A 87 22.98 -13.47 -11.30
N LEU A 88 23.66 -14.25 -10.47
CA LEU A 88 23.37 -15.67 -10.28
C LEU A 88 21.96 -15.90 -9.70
N ALA A 89 21.53 -15.09 -8.73
CA ALA A 89 20.18 -15.18 -8.17
C ALA A 89 19.12 -14.77 -9.20
N ALA A 90 19.38 -13.72 -9.98
CA ALA A 90 18.50 -13.26 -11.05
C ALA A 90 18.38 -14.29 -12.19
N GLN A 91 19.46 -14.95 -12.56
CA GLN A 91 19.45 -16.02 -13.56
C GLN A 91 18.63 -17.23 -13.07
N ARG A 92 18.81 -17.66 -11.82
CA ARG A 92 18.00 -18.74 -11.23
C ARG A 92 16.51 -18.42 -11.20
N LEU A 93 16.16 -17.16 -10.96
CA LEU A 93 14.77 -16.71 -11.08
C LEU A 93 14.26 -16.95 -12.50
N LEU A 94 14.96 -16.47 -13.54
CA LEU A 94 14.54 -16.64 -14.94
C LEU A 94 14.39 -18.10 -15.36
N GLU A 95 15.31 -18.96 -14.91
CA GLU A 95 15.31 -20.39 -15.22
C GLU A 95 14.11 -21.12 -14.59
N SER A 96 13.74 -20.74 -13.37
CA SER A 96 12.70 -21.41 -12.58
C SER A 96 11.30 -20.80 -12.69
N ALA A 97 11.18 -19.59 -13.25
CA ALA A 97 9.92 -18.85 -13.28
C ALA A 97 9.18 -18.94 -14.62
N HIS A 98 7.86 -19.01 -14.52
CA HIS A 98 6.91 -18.64 -15.57
C HIS A 98 6.23 -17.34 -15.13
N PHE A 99 6.57 -16.23 -15.77
CA PHE A 99 6.02 -14.92 -15.46
C PHE A 99 4.65 -14.76 -16.10
N VAL A 100 3.67 -14.25 -15.36
CA VAL A 100 2.33 -13.99 -15.89
C VAL A 100 1.91 -12.57 -15.50
N GLU A 101 1.66 -11.73 -16.50
CA GLU A 101 1.08 -10.40 -16.31
C GLU A 101 -0.39 -10.40 -16.77
N PRO A 102 -1.36 -10.44 -15.84
CA PRO A 102 -2.79 -10.57 -16.15
C PRO A 102 -3.43 -9.43 -16.95
N SER A 103 -2.83 -8.24 -16.90
CA SER A 103 -3.33 -7.00 -17.49
C SER A 103 -2.14 -6.14 -17.83
N VAL A 104 -1.44 -6.51 -18.90
CA VAL A 104 -0.11 -5.98 -19.22
C VAL A 104 -0.13 -4.52 -19.66
N GLY A 105 -1.28 -4.00 -20.12
CA GLY A 105 -1.34 -2.64 -20.66
C GLY A 105 -0.34 -2.47 -21.78
N ALA A 106 0.43 -1.37 -21.78
CA ALA A 106 1.51 -1.18 -22.76
C ALA A 106 2.86 -1.80 -22.33
N GLY A 107 2.89 -2.60 -21.25
CA GLY A 107 4.06 -3.37 -20.85
C GLY A 107 5.03 -2.66 -19.91
N ALA A 108 4.63 -1.57 -19.24
CA ALA A 108 5.53 -0.81 -18.36
C ALA A 108 6.20 -1.67 -17.27
N LEU A 109 5.45 -2.59 -16.65
CA LEU A 109 5.99 -3.51 -15.65
C LEU A 109 6.85 -4.60 -16.28
N PHE A 110 6.46 -5.16 -17.43
CA PHE A 110 7.28 -6.15 -18.15
C PHE A 110 8.63 -5.59 -18.61
N PHE A 111 8.67 -4.40 -19.23
CA PHE A 111 9.93 -3.77 -19.64
C PHE A 111 10.77 -3.34 -18.43
N SER A 112 10.14 -2.92 -17.33
CA SER A 112 10.86 -2.62 -16.09
C SER A 112 11.41 -3.90 -15.41
N LEU A 113 10.80 -5.08 -15.62
CA LEU A 113 11.39 -6.36 -15.22
C LEU A 113 12.69 -6.62 -15.99
N ILE A 114 12.65 -6.46 -17.32
CA ILE A 114 13.82 -6.62 -18.20
C ILE A 114 14.94 -5.68 -17.74
N LYS A 115 14.62 -4.39 -17.54
CA LYS A 115 15.55 -3.40 -17.00
C LYS A 115 16.12 -3.84 -15.64
N GLY A 116 15.26 -4.25 -14.71
CA GLY A 116 15.66 -4.71 -13.38
C GLY A 116 16.60 -5.92 -13.42
N LEU A 117 16.40 -6.85 -14.36
CA LEU A 117 17.30 -8.00 -14.56
C LEU A 117 18.66 -7.59 -15.14
N LEU A 118 18.68 -6.62 -16.07
CA LEU A 118 19.92 -6.01 -16.57
C LEU A 118 20.67 -5.29 -15.45
N ASP A 119 19.96 -4.57 -14.59
CA ASP A 119 20.51 -3.87 -13.42
C ASP A 119 21.11 -4.86 -12.39
N GLN A 120 20.64 -6.12 -12.37
CA GLN A 120 21.26 -7.22 -11.60
C GLN A 120 22.48 -7.85 -12.29
N GLY A 121 22.89 -7.34 -13.46
CA GLY A 121 24.06 -7.79 -14.20
C GLY A 121 23.83 -8.94 -15.17
N LEU A 122 22.57 -9.23 -15.55
CA LEU A 122 22.30 -10.19 -16.62
C LEU A 122 22.56 -9.58 -18.00
N SER A 123 22.98 -10.41 -18.96
CA SER A 123 23.12 -10.02 -20.37
C SER A 123 21.83 -10.28 -21.15
N PRO A 124 21.62 -9.61 -22.30
CA PRO A 124 20.51 -9.91 -23.21
C PRO A 124 20.42 -11.38 -23.61
N SER A 125 21.55 -12.06 -23.79
CA SER A 125 21.61 -13.49 -24.14
C SER A 125 21.04 -14.41 -23.06
N VAL A 126 21.02 -13.98 -21.79
CA VAL A 126 20.37 -14.70 -20.70
C VAL A 126 18.90 -14.26 -20.58
N ILE A 127 18.64 -12.96 -20.63
CA ILE A 127 17.29 -12.39 -20.45
C ILE A 127 16.32 -12.87 -21.54
N CYS A 128 16.77 -13.07 -22.78
CA CYS A 128 15.91 -13.54 -23.86
C CYS A 128 15.30 -14.95 -23.61
N SER A 129 15.79 -15.69 -22.60
CA SER A 129 15.23 -16.97 -22.16
C SER A 129 14.00 -16.83 -21.24
N ILE A 130 13.61 -15.61 -20.88
CA ILE A 130 12.43 -15.32 -20.04
C ILE A 130 11.19 -16.00 -20.62
N ASN A 131 10.47 -16.72 -19.75
CA ASN A 131 9.20 -17.34 -20.08
C ASN A 131 8.08 -16.49 -19.49
N ALA A 132 7.28 -15.86 -20.34
CA ALA A 132 6.28 -14.89 -19.91
C ALA A 132 4.97 -14.99 -20.71
N ASP A 133 3.84 -14.85 -20.02
CA ASP A 133 2.53 -14.64 -20.61
C ASP A 133 2.08 -13.23 -20.29
N LEU A 134 1.89 -12.43 -21.33
CA LEU A 134 1.44 -11.04 -21.25
C LEU A 134 0.01 -10.99 -21.77
N ILE A 135 -0.96 -10.79 -20.88
CA ILE A 135 -2.38 -10.87 -21.17
C ILE A 135 -3.00 -9.48 -21.14
N ASP A 136 -3.75 -9.13 -22.18
CA ASP A 136 -4.60 -7.95 -22.16
C ASP A 136 -5.84 -8.13 -23.03
N ILE A 137 -6.92 -7.43 -22.68
CA ILE A 137 -8.13 -7.34 -23.51
C ILE A 137 -7.95 -6.33 -24.65
N ASN A 138 -6.97 -5.41 -24.54
CA ASN A 138 -6.69 -4.41 -25.54
C ASN A 138 -5.62 -4.91 -26.52
N ARG A 139 -6.06 -5.35 -27.70
CA ARG A 139 -5.16 -5.78 -28.78
C ARG A 139 -4.10 -4.74 -29.16
N LEU A 140 -4.45 -3.45 -29.17
CA LEU A 140 -3.50 -2.40 -29.55
C LEU A 140 -2.34 -2.28 -28.55
N ALA A 141 -2.60 -2.59 -27.28
CA ALA A 141 -1.56 -2.58 -26.25
C ALA A 141 -0.60 -3.78 -26.42
N LEU A 142 -1.13 -4.95 -26.78
CA LEU A 142 -0.32 -6.12 -27.15
C LEU A 142 0.48 -5.89 -28.43
N ASP A 143 -0.11 -5.23 -29.44
CA ASP A 143 0.59 -4.86 -30.66
C ASP A 143 1.76 -3.91 -30.36
N PHE A 144 1.56 -2.89 -29.51
CA PHE A 144 2.62 -2.02 -29.05
C PHE A 144 3.76 -2.79 -28.35
N ILE A 145 3.44 -3.72 -27.45
CA ILE A 145 4.44 -4.55 -26.77
C ILE A 145 5.24 -5.38 -27.77
N ARG A 146 4.58 -5.97 -28.77
CA ARG A 146 5.25 -6.73 -29.83
C ARG A 146 6.29 -5.88 -30.54
N ASP A 147 5.90 -4.68 -30.98
CA ASP A 147 6.78 -3.77 -31.71
C ASP A 147 7.99 -3.38 -30.84
N GLN A 148 7.78 -3.07 -29.55
CA GLN A 148 8.87 -2.78 -28.62
C GLN A 148 9.79 -3.99 -28.37
N ILE A 149 9.25 -5.22 -28.30
CA ILE A 149 10.07 -6.44 -28.20
C ILE A 149 10.90 -6.62 -29.48
N GLU A 150 10.31 -6.46 -30.66
CA GLU A 150 11.01 -6.57 -31.94
C GLU A 150 12.16 -5.56 -32.07
N ASP A 151 11.97 -4.32 -31.60
CA ASP A 151 13.01 -3.30 -31.55
C ASP A 151 14.19 -3.70 -30.64
N LEU A 152 13.90 -4.31 -29.47
CA LEU A 152 14.94 -4.80 -28.56
C LEU A 152 15.66 -6.03 -29.15
N GLU A 153 14.94 -6.95 -29.77
CA GLU A 153 15.53 -8.11 -30.45
C GLU A 153 16.52 -7.71 -31.54
N GLN A 154 16.17 -6.70 -32.35
CA GLN A 154 17.04 -6.17 -33.39
C GLN A 154 18.29 -5.50 -32.81
N ARG A 155 18.13 -4.63 -31.81
CA ARG A 155 19.24 -3.93 -31.16
C ARG A 155 20.22 -4.87 -30.46
N TRP A 156 19.69 -5.92 -29.81
CA TRP A 156 20.48 -6.82 -28.98
C TRP A 156 20.92 -8.09 -29.70
N LEU A 157 20.46 -8.33 -30.94
CA LEU A 157 20.72 -9.54 -31.72
C LEU A 157 20.30 -10.82 -30.97
N VAL A 158 19.13 -10.79 -30.33
CA VAL A 158 18.53 -11.92 -29.59
C VAL A 158 17.07 -12.16 -30.01
N LYS A 159 16.46 -13.23 -29.49
CA LYS A 159 15.03 -13.54 -29.69
C LYS A 159 14.34 -13.92 -28.39
N PHE A 160 13.23 -13.25 -28.09
CA PHE A 160 12.33 -13.52 -26.96
C PHE A 160 11.34 -14.64 -27.29
N GLY A 161 11.86 -15.83 -27.62
CA GLY A 161 11.06 -16.94 -28.16
C GLY A 161 10.06 -17.57 -27.18
N ARG A 162 10.02 -17.14 -25.91
CA ARG A 162 9.12 -17.66 -24.87
C ARG A 162 8.23 -16.59 -24.23
N VAL A 163 8.12 -15.42 -24.86
CA VAL A 163 7.16 -14.39 -24.48
C VAL A 163 5.90 -14.55 -25.34
N ARG A 164 4.76 -14.82 -24.71
CA ARG A 164 3.47 -14.97 -25.39
C ARG A 164 2.58 -13.77 -25.11
N LEU A 165 2.11 -13.13 -26.18
CA LEU A 165 1.11 -12.06 -26.14
C LEU A 165 -0.27 -12.67 -26.33
N ILE A 166 -1.13 -12.56 -25.31
CA ILE A 166 -2.43 -13.25 -25.26
C ILE A 166 -3.54 -12.21 -25.21
N HIS A 167 -4.30 -12.13 -26.31
CA HIS A 167 -5.48 -11.28 -26.39
C HIS A 167 -6.69 -11.97 -25.76
N GLY A 168 -7.09 -11.55 -24.56
CA GLY A 168 -8.23 -12.14 -23.87
C GLY A 168 -8.42 -11.64 -22.45
N ASP A 169 -9.52 -12.08 -21.84
CA ASP A 169 -9.81 -11.82 -20.44
C ASP A 169 -9.05 -12.80 -19.54
N PHE A 170 -8.20 -12.28 -18.65
CA PHE A 170 -7.43 -13.08 -17.70
C PHE A 170 -8.30 -13.96 -16.80
N ARG A 171 -9.56 -13.59 -16.53
CA ARG A 171 -10.47 -14.43 -15.74
C ARG A 171 -10.73 -15.79 -16.38
N SER A 172 -10.52 -15.89 -17.69
CA SER A 172 -10.63 -17.10 -18.52
C SER A 172 -9.27 -17.70 -18.89
N TYR A 173 -8.16 -17.10 -18.45
CA TYR A 173 -6.81 -17.58 -18.75
C TYR A 173 -6.50 -18.87 -17.99
N GLU A 174 -6.02 -19.88 -18.71
CA GLU A 174 -5.49 -21.12 -18.15
C GLU A 174 -3.97 -21.12 -18.22
N LEU A 175 -3.33 -21.42 -17.08
CA LEU A 175 -1.88 -21.57 -17.02
C LEU A 175 -1.51 -22.86 -17.78
N PRO A 176 -0.59 -22.81 -18.76
CA PRO A 176 -0.14 -24.01 -19.46
C PRO A 176 0.56 -24.97 -18.49
N ALA A 177 0.59 -26.25 -18.84
CA ALA A 177 1.39 -27.22 -18.11
C ALA A 177 2.88 -26.83 -18.17
N THR A 178 3.48 -26.61 -17.01
CA THR A 178 4.88 -26.23 -16.86
C THR A 178 5.43 -26.75 -15.53
N ASP A 179 6.72 -27.06 -15.49
CA ASP A 179 7.49 -27.38 -14.29
C ASP A 179 7.99 -26.12 -13.55
N ARG A 180 7.85 -24.95 -14.18
CA ARG A 180 8.26 -23.66 -13.64
C ARG A 180 7.23 -23.12 -12.66
N ALA A 181 7.72 -22.40 -11.65
CA ALA A 181 6.85 -21.72 -10.71
C ALA A 181 6.17 -20.52 -11.37
N ALA A 182 4.84 -20.48 -11.36
CA ALA A 182 4.09 -19.35 -11.85
C ALA A 182 4.25 -18.14 -10.91
N ILE A 183 4.78 -17.03 -11.44
CA ILE A 183 4.91 -15.75 -10.77
C ILE A 183 3.95 -14.77 -11.41
N PHE A 184 2.85 -14.47 -10.72
CA PHE A 184 1.91 -13.45 -11.19
C PHE A 184 2.34 -12.07 -10.71
N PHE A 185 2.36 -11.11 -11.62
CA PHE A 185 2.69 -9.73 -11.30
C PHE A 185 1.82 -8.77 -12.12
N GLY A 186 1.71 -7.51 -11.71
CA GLY A 186 0.98 -6.52 -12.50
C GLY A 186 0.32 -5.40 -11.70
N ASN A 187 -0.45 -4.59 -12.41
CA ASN A 187 -1.35 -3.57 -11.88
C ASN A 187 -2.79 -3.86 -12.36
N PRO A 188 -3.52 -4.78 -11.70
CA PRO A 188 -4.87 -5.16 -12.11
C PRO A 188 -5.83 -3.97 -12.16
N PRO A 189 -6.90 -4.01 -12.98
CA PRO A 189 -7.82 -2.89 -13.13
C PRO A 189 -8.60 -2.57 -11.85
N PHE A 190 -8.68 -1.29 -11.46
CA PHE A 190 -9.41 -0.86 -10.25
C PHE A 190 -10.86 -0.44 -10.55
N VAL A 191 -11.60 -1.30 -11.25
CA VAL A 191 -13.00 -1.06 -11.63
C VAL A 191 -13.95 -1.74 -10.66
N ALA A 192 -15.04 -1.06 -10.30
CA ALA A 192 -16.11 -1.72 -9.55
C ALA A 192 -16.76 -2.81 -10.40
N ASN A 193 -16.90 -4.01 -9.85
CA ASN A 193 -17.67 -5.05 -10.53
C ASN A 193 -19.15 -4.65 -10.62
N GLU A 194 -19.78 -5.04 -11.71
CA GLU A 194 -21.24 -4.94 -11.84
C GLU A 194 -21.92 -5.78 -10.76
N LYS A 195 -23.05 -5.27 -10.25
CA LYS A 195 -23.77 -5.95 -9.17
C LYS A 195 -24.25 -7.32 -9.64
N GLY A 196 -23.78 -8.38 -8.97
CA GLY A 196 -24.18 -9.76 -9.24
C GLY A 196 -23.26 -10.54 -10.18
N THR A 197 -22.23 -9.92 -10.77
CA THR A 197 -21.30 -10.62 -11.69
C THR A 197 -20.08 -11.22 -10.97
N SER A 198 -19.72 -10.66 -9.82
CA SER A 198 -18.67 -11.18 -8.93
C SER A 198 -19.10 -11.04 -7.47
N LYS A 199 -18.55 -11.90 -6.61
CA LYS A 199 -18.66 -11.76 -5.15
C LYS A 199 -17.83 -10.59 -4.62
N TRP A 200 -16.83 -10.13 -5.38
CA TRP A 200 -15.97 -9.01 -5.01
C TRP A 200 -16.53 -7.70 -5.56
N LYS A 201 -16.40 -6.62 -4.78
CA LYS A 201 -16.85 -5.29 -5.24
C LYS A 201 -15.97 -4.66 -6.31
N ASN A 202 -14.74 -5.12 -6.49
CA ASN A 202 -13.80 -4.56 -7.46
C ASN A 202 -13.02 -5.66 -8.18
N LEU A 203 -12.79 -5.45 -9.46
CA LEU A 203 -12.21 -6.40 -10.41
C LEU A 203 -10.79 -6.85 -10.03
N TYR A 204 -9.98 -5.98 -9.40
CA TYR A 204 -8.64 -6.38 -8.93
C TYR A 204 -8.68 -7.62 -8.02
N ALA A 205 -9.77 -7.80 -7.27
CA ALA A 205 -9.91 -8.93 -6.35
C ALA A 205 -10.24 -10.24 -7.09
N ASP A 206 -10.94 -10.17 -8.24
CA ASP A 206 -11.10 -11.33 -9.12
C ASP A 206 -9.75 -11.76 -9.70
N PHE A 207 -8.93 -10.79 -10.12
CA PHE A 207 -7.58 -11.04 -10.63
C PHE A 207 -6.69 -11.68 -9.56
N LEU A 208 -6.65 -11.11 -8.36
CA LEU A 208 -5.91 -11.68 -7.23
C LEU A 208 -6.40 -13.09 -6.87
N GLU A 209 -7.71 -13.32 -6.80
CA GLU A 209 -8.25 -14.66 -6.52
C GLU A 209 -7.90 -15.66 -7.65
N ARG A 210 -8.00 -15.25 -8.92
CA ARG A 210 -7.67 -16.09 -10.07
C ARG A 210 -6.19 -16.45 -10.06
N SER A 211 -5.28 -15.50 -9.83
CA SER A 211 -3.85 -15.77 -9.69
C SER A 211 -3.55 -16.73 -8.54
N LEU A 212 -4.19 -16.56 -7.38
CA LEU A 212 -4.04 -17.50 -6.25
C LEU A 212 -4.49 -18.93 -6.59
N LYS A 213 -5.56 -19.08 -7.38
CA LYS A 213 -6.05 -20.39 -7.84
C LYS A 213 -5.08 -21.02 -8.85
N LEU A 214 -4.59 -20.23 -9.81
CA LEU A 214 -3.70 -20.71 -10.88
C LEU A 214 -2.29 -21.01 -10.41
N SER A 215 -1.73 -20.24 -9.46
CA SER A 215 -0.39 -20.50 -8.91
C SER A 215 -0.25 -21.86 -8.22
N GLN A 216 -1.36 -22.52 -7.86
CA GLN A 216 -1.37 -23.63 -6.91
C GLN A 216 -0.65 -23.24 -5.59
N ARG A 217 -0.32 -24.23 -4.74
CA ARG A 217 0.48 -24.00 -3.53
C ARG A 217 1.88 -24.61 -3.73
N PRO A 218 2.97 -23.82 -3.62
CA PRO A 218 3.02 -22.47 -3.04
C PRO A 218 2.90 -21.32 -4.07
N SER A 219 2.27 -20.20 -3.68
CA SER A 219 1.94 -19.11 -4.60
C SER A 219 2.97 -17.98 -4.62
N HIS A 220 3.29 -17.46 -5.81
CA HIS A 220 4.15 -16.28 -6.01
C HIS A 220 3.34 -15.15 -6.65
N LEU A 221 3.19 -14.04 -5.93
CA LEU A 221 2.44 -12.88 -6.41
C LEU A 221 3.23 -11.59 -6.17
N HIS A 222 3.02 -10.60 -7.03
CA HIS A 222 3.49 -9.23 -6.82
C HIS A 222 2.58 -8.22 -7.52
N PHE A 223 1.64 -7.59 -6.82
CA PHE A 223 0.62 -6.73 -7.45
C PHE A 223 0.56 -5.33 -6.85
N ILE A 224 0.28 -4.33 -7.69
CA ILE A 224 -0.21 -3.03 -7.23
C ILE A 224 -1.74 -3.11 -7.10
N LEU A 225 -2.26 -2.91 -5.88
CA LEU A 225 -3.68 -3.05 -5.56
C LEU A 225 -4.20 -1.80 -4.84
N PRO A 226 -5.52 -1.52 -4.83
CA PRO A 226 -6.08 -0.48 -3.98
C PRO A 226 -5.82 -0.77 -2.49
N LEU A 227 -5.51 0.26 -1.70
CA LEU A 227 -5.25 0.17 -0.24
C LEU A 227 -6.37 -0.58 0.52
N SER A 228 -7.58 -0.59 -0.04
CA SER A 228 -8.72 -1.34 0.49
C SER A 228 -8.43 -2.84 0.74
N ILE A 229 -7.47 -3.46 0.05
CA ILE A 229 -7.04 -4.84 0.35
C ILE A 229 -6.58 -4.98 1.80
N ALA A 230 -5.96 -3.94 2.37
CA ALA A 230 -5.38 -3.97 3.70
C ALA A 230 -6.41 -3.74 4.82
N PHE A 231 -7.57 -3.13 4.55
CA PHE A 231 -8.50 -2.72 5.63
C PHE A 231 -10.00 -2.89 5.36
N SER A 232 -10.45 -2.91 4.10
CA SER A 232 -11.90 -2.88 3.83
C SER A 232 -12.53 -4.22 4.19
N ARG A 233 -13.73 -4.15 4.79
CA ARG A 233 -14.57 -5.32 5.08
C ARG A 233 -14.96 -6.11 3.83
N ASP A 234 -14.99 -5.44 2.68
CA ASP A 234 -15.33 -6.06 1.40
C ASP A 234 -14.27 -7.09 0.94
N TYR A 235 -13.05 -7.04 1.51
CA TYR A 235 -11.93 -7.93 1.15
C TYR A 235 -11.42 -8.74 2.35
N SER A 236 -12.20 -8.84 3.43
CA SER A 236 -11.87 -9.64 4.62
C SER A 236 -11.59 -11.11 4.28
N ALA A 237 -12.45 -11.73 3.46
CA ALA A 237 -12.25 -13.10 3.01
C ALA A 237 -10.99 -13.27 2.14
N LEU A 238 -10.62 -12.26 1.36
CA LEU A 238 -9.40 -12.30 0.54
C LEU A 238 -8.14 -12.20 1.42
N ARG A 239 -8.15 -11.35 2.45
CA ARG A 239 -7.09 -11.31 3.46
C ARG A 239 -6.97 -12.63 4.23
N ALA A 240 -8.09 -13.26 4.59
CA ALA A 240 -8.08 -14.57 5.23
C ALA A 240 -7.43 -15.64 4.32
N ASN A 241 -7.79 -15.64 3.04
CA ASN A 241 -7.17 -16.53 2.04
C ASN A 241 -5.66 -16.31 1.95
N LEU A 242 -5.21 -15.06 1.85
CA LEU A 242 -3.78 -14.71 1.85
C LEU A 242 -3.08 -15.24 3.12
N ARG A 243 -3.62 -14.94 4.30
CA ARG A 243 -3.05 -15.39 5.59
C ARG A 243 -3.00 -16.91 5.75
N SER A 244 -3.84 -17.65 5.04
CA SER A 244 -3.85 -19.13 5.04
C SER A 244 -2.74 -19.76 4.19
N LEU A 245 -2.03 -18.97 3.40
CA LEU A 245 -0.93 -19.45 2.55
C LEU A 245 0.29 -19.82 3.40
N LYS A 246 1.04 -20.83 2.95
CA LYS A 246 2.38 -21.12 3.47
C LYS A 246 3.40 -20.19 2.82
N SER A 247 3.22 -18.89 3.06
CA SER A 247 3.95 -17.82 2.41
C SER A 247 4.26 -16.69 3.38
N GLU A 248 5.33 -15.99 3.08
CA GLU A 248 5.52 -14.63 3.54
C GLU A 248 4.65 -13.68 2.70
N ILE A 249 3.99 -12.74 3.38
CA ILE A 249 3.16 -11.70 2.76
C ILE A 249 3.75 -10.36 3.16
N SER A 250 4.14 -9.55 2.19
CA SER A 250 4.66 -8.20 2.41
C SER A 250 3.78 -7.18 1.70
N VAL A 251 3.33 -6.15 2.42
CA VAL A 251 2.47 -5.09 1.87
C VAL A 251 3.09 -3.72 2.11
N SER A 252 3.55 -3.06 1.05
CA SER A 252 3.92 -1.64 1.14
C SER A 252 2.71 -0.77 0.80
N ASN A 253 2.51 0.33 1.53
CA ASN A 253 1.26 1.09 1.51
C ASN A 253 1.51 2.56 1.20
N TYR A 254 0.74 3.14 0.28
CA TYR A 254 0.95 4.49 -0.22
C TYR A 254 -0.31 5.32 -0.08
N ASP A 255 -0.20 6.43 0.65
CA ASP A 255 -1.26 7.44 0.71
C ASP A 255 -1.35 8.19 -0.63
N ASN A 256 -2.34 9.07 -0.74
CA ASN A 256 -2.53 10.01 -1.83
C ASN A 256 -2.44 11.47 -1.34
N ILE A 257 -1.90 11.65 -0.13
CA ILE A 257 -1.70 12.93 0.55
C ILE A 257 -0.31 12.89 1.20
N PRO A 258 0.55 13.88 0.97
CA PRO A 258 0.40 15.02 0.05
C PRO A 258 0.47 14.70 -1.45
N ASP A 259 1.25 13.70 -1.88
CA ASP A 259 1.41 13.29 -3.28
C ASP A 259 0.91 11.86 -3.52
N THR A 260 0.81 11.42 -4.78
CA THR A 260 0.14 10.17 -5.18
C THR A 260 1.07 9.22 -5.92
N LEU A 261 0.88 7.90 -5.74
CA LEU A 261 1.68 6.91 -6.47
C LEU A 261 1.50 7.05 -7.99
N PHE A 262 0.24 7.21 -8.42
CA PHE A 262 -0.14 7.42 -9.83
C PHE A 262 -0.54 8.89 -10.06
N LYS A 263 0.07 9.55 -11.05
CA LYS A 263 -0.08 11.00 -11.31
C LYS A 263 -1.29 11.41 -12.16
N SER A 264 -2.18 10.49 -12.48
CA SER A 264 -3.32 10.79 -13.36
C SER A 264 -4.23 11.88 -12.78
N GLY A 265 -4.54 12.89 -13.59
CA GLY A 265 -5.43 14.00 -13.20
C GLY A 265 -6.84 13.54 -12.78
N LYS A 266 -7.63 14.44 -12.17
CA LYS A 266 -9.10 14.38 -12.12
C LYS A 266 -9.66 15.15 -13.32
N PRO A 267 -10.88 14.81 -13.80
CA PRO A 267 -11.61 15.62 -14.77
C PRO A 267 -11.74 17.05 -14.30
N LYS A 268 -12.00 17.96 -15.25
CA LYS A 268 -12.40 19.35 -15.04
C LYS A 268 -13.64 19.45 -14.13
N HIS A 269 -13.51 19.11 -12.85
CA HIS A 269 -14.40 19.51 -11.78
C HIS A 269 -13.92 20.86 -11.27
N THR A 270 -14.86 21.68 -10.83
CA THR A 270 -14.64 22.99 -10.19
C THR A 270 -13.85 22.92 -8.88
N ASN A 271 -13.42 21.72 -8.46
CA ASN A 271 -12.56 21.51 -7.30
C ASN A 271 -11.08 21.58 -7.73
N THR A 272 -10.31 22.49 -7.14
CA THR A 272 -8.92 22.79 -7.51
C THR A 272 -7.94 21.62 -7.34
N ASN A 273 -8.34 20.56 -6.61
CA ASN A 273 -7.51 19.36 -6.42
C ASN A 273 -7.71 18.36 -7.58
N LYS A 274 -6.85 18.44 -8.59
CA LYS A 274 -6.77 17.54 -9.76
C LYS A 274 -6.04 16.21 -9.51
N ALA A 275 -5.66 15.83 -8.28
CA ALA A 275 -4.87 14.62 -8.05
C ALA A 275 -5.72 13.34 -7.98
N ASN A 276 -5.18 12.21 -8.46
CA ASN A 276 -5.76 10.87 -8.28
C ASN A 276 -6.11 10.63 -6.80
N SER A 277 -7.32 10.14 -6.53
CA SER A 277 -7.77 9.87 -5.15
C SER A 277 -7.52 8.42 -4.72
N GLN A 278 -6.92 7.59 -5.58
CA GLN A 278 -6.66 6.20 -5.25
C GLN A 278 -5.41 6.06 -4.39
N ARG A 279 -5.59 5.48 -3.20
CA ARG A 279 -4.50 4.97 -2.36
C ARG A 279 -4.21 3.53 -2.76
N CYS A 280 -2.94 3.16 -2.78
CA CYS A 280 -2.51 1.87 -3.32
C CYS A 280 -1.58 1.16 -2.35
N SER A 281 -1.47 -0.15 -2.54
CA SER A 281 -0.53 -1.01 -1.85
C SER A 281 0.20 -1.87 -2.88
N ILE A 282 1.47 -2.17 -2.66
CA ILE A 282 2.18 -3.20 -3.43
C ILE A 282 2.22 -4.45 -2.53
N LEU A 283 1.52 -5.50 -2.96
CA LEU A 283 1.42 -6.79 -2.30
C LEU A 283 2.43 -7.75 -2.91
N SER A 284 3.37 -8.26 -2.12
CA SER A 284 4.25 -9.37 -2.50
C SER A 284 3.90 -10.62 -1.67
N VAL A 285 3.78 -11.76 -2.34
CA VAL A 285 3.62 -13.08 -1.71
C VAL A 285 4.75 -13.98 -2.17
N VAL A 286 5.52 -14.49 -1.22
CA VAL A 286 6.69 -15.35 -1.45
C VAL A 286 6.51 -16.64 -0.65
N PRO A 287 6.63 -17.83 -1.25
CA PRO A 287 6.60 -19.08 -0.50
C PRO A 287 7.58 -19.09 0.65
N SER A 288 7.14 -19.53 1.82
CA SER A 288 7.98 -19.60 3.02
C SER A 288 7.57 -20.75 3.92
N LYS A 289 8.57 -21.43 4.49
CA LYS A 289 8.35 -22.46 5.52
C LYS A 289 7.85 -21.86 6.84
N ALA A 290 8.15 -20.59 7.09
CA ALA A 290 7.70 -19.84 8.25
C ALA A 290 6.81 -18.68 7.77
N PRO A 291 5.48 -18.88 7.70
CA PRO A 291 4.56 -17.83 7.28
C PRO A 291 4.69 -16.60 8.17
N ARG A 292 4.80 -15.44 7.53
CA ARG A 292 4.95 -14.13 8.17
C ARG A 292 4.17 -13.09 7.39
N VAL A 293 3.70 -12.07 8.09
CA VAL A 293 3.06 -10.91 7.48
C VAL A 293 3.83 -9.67 7.86
N TYR A 294 4.31 -8.98 6.84
CA TYR A 294 5.04 -7.73 6.95
C TYR A 294 4.25 -6.60 6.31
N ALA A 295 4.32 -5.43 6.92
CA ALA A 295 3.69 -4.23 6.37
C ALA A 295 4.55 -2.99 6.59
N SER A 296 4.60 -2.12 5.58
CA SER A 296 5.15 -0.78 5.77
C SER A 296 4.12 0.14 6.43
N ALA A 297 4.61 1.28 6.92
CA ALA A 297 3.77 2.44 7.20
C ALA A 297 2.92 2.83 5.97
N LEU A 298 1.82 3.54 6.20
CA LEU A 298 1.12 4.28 5.14
C LEU A 298 2.01 5.46 4.72
N GLN A 299 2.77 5.28 3.64
CA GLN A 299 3.75 6.23 3.15
C GLN A 299 3.08 7.55 2.75
N ARG A 300 3.61 8.65 3.26
CA ARG A 300 3.17 10.02 2.95
C ARG A 300 4.39 10.84 2.58
N TRP A 301 4.32 11.52 1.45
CA TRP A 301 5.43 12.31 0.93
C TRP A 301 4.95 13.53 0.15
N SER A 302 5.78 14.56 0.12
CA SER A 302 5.64 15.73 -0.74
C SER A 302 6.15 15.44 -2.14
N LYS A 303 5.77 16.27 -3.11
CA LYS A 303 6.21 16.13 -4.51
C LYS A 303 7.74 16.09 -4.66
N GLY A 304 8.48 16.83 -3.82
CA GLY A 304 9.94 16.87 -3.86
C GLY A 304 10.62 15.61 -3.33
N GLU A 305 9.92 14.81 -2.51
CA GLU A 305 10.44 13.60 -1.90
C GLU A 305 10.21 12.35 -2.76
N ARG A 306 9.42 12.44 -3.84
CA ARG A 306 9.02 11.30 -4.67
C ARG A 306 10.21 10.46 -5.15
N THR A 307 11.23 11.11 -5.70
CA THR A 307 12.41 10.42 -6.23
C THR A 307 13.12 9.64 -5.12
N SER A 308 13.33 10.24 -3.94
CA SER A 308 13.97 9.55 -2.81
C SER A 308 13.11 8.43 -2.24
N LEU A 309 11.78 8.60 -2.23
CA LEU A 309 10.86 7.60 -1.71
C LEU A 309 10.77 6.38 -2.64
N LEU A 310 10.66 6.59 -3.95
CA LEU A 310 10.56 5.50 -4.94
C LEU A 310 11.92 4.89 -5.32
N SER A 311 13.03 5.53 -4.97
CA SER A 311 14.36 4.94 -5.13
C SER A 311 14.78 4.04 -3.97
N SER A 312 13.96 3.90 -2.92
CA SER A 312 14.27 3.12 -1.72
C SER A 312 13.22 2.04 -1.44
N VAL A 313 13.63 0.95 -0.79
CA VAL A 313 12.68 -0.07 -0.32
C VAL A 313 12.04 0.44 0.98
N PRO A 314 10.71 0.40 1.12
CA PRO A 314 10.05 0.80 2.36
C PRO A 314 10.50 -0.06 3.54
N MET A 315 10.59 0.53 4.72
CA MET A 315 10.75 -0.25 5.94
C MET A 315 9.50 -1.09 6.19
N PHE A 316 9.71 -2.38 6.44
CA PHE A 316 8.66 -3.35 6.74
C PHE A 316 8.72 -3.75 8.23
N HIS A 317 7.55 -3.85 8.86
CA HIS A 317 7.40 -4.29 10.25
C HIS A 317 6.68 -5.63 10.30
N ASP A 318 7.11 -6.52 11.21
CA ASP A 318 6.40 -7.79 11.45
C ASP A 318 5.07 -7.50 12.16
N VAL A 319 3.99 -7.87 11.50
CA VAL A 319 2.60 -7.73 11.97
C VAL A 319 1.89 -9.09 12.02
N THR A 320 2.66 -10.18 12.06
CA THR A 320 2.16 -11.56 12.05
C THR A 320 1.27 -11.85 13.25
N ALA A 321 1.56 -11.26 14.41
CA ALA A 321 0.83 -11.48 15.66
C ALA A 321 -0.28 -10.46 15.91
N TYR A 322 -0.60 -9.58 14.95
CA TYR A 322 -1.69 -8.60 15.12
C TYR A 322 -3.07 -9.28 15.14
N ARG A 323 -3.88 -8.98 16.15
CA ARG A 323 -5.18 -9.66 16.42
C ARG A 323 -6.33 -8.73 16.81
N LEU A 324 -6.21 -7.41 16.66
CA LEU A 324 -7.30 -6.48 17.05
C LEU A 324 -8.49 -6.56 16.09
N ASP A 325 -8.22 -6.79 14.81
CA ASP A 325 -9.21 -7.02 13.77
C ASP A 325 -8.59 -7.85 12.62
N ASP A 326 -9.30 -7.95 11.48
CA ASP A 326 -8.89 -8.74 10.32
C ASP A 326 -7.98 -7.98 9.34
N GLN A 327 -7.59 -6.75 9.66
CA GLN A 327 -6.80 -5.90 8.77
C GLN A 327 -5.33 -6.38 8.67
N ILE A 328 -4.61 -5.86 7.67
CA ILE A 328 -3.15 -5.85 7.65
C ILE A 328 -2.73 -4.47 8.16
N PRO A 329 -2.31 -4.32 9.44
CA PRO A 329 -2.01 -3.02 10.02
C PRO A 329 -0.76 -2.42 9.36
N ARG A 330 -0.69 -1.08 9.31
CA ARG A 330 0.34 -0.29 8.62
C ARG A 330 1.15 0.56 9.60
N PRO A 331 1.87 -0.07 10.55
CA PRO A 331 2.50 0.64 11.65
C PRO A 331 3.55 1.63 11.13
N THR A 332 3.61 2.82 11.74
CA THR A 332 4.60 3.85 11.38
C THR A 332 6.02 3.50 11.83
N ARG A 333 6.14 2.57 12.79
CA ARG A 333 7.39 2.09 13.39
C ARG A 333 7.15 0.79 14.16
N GLN A 334 8.21 0.05 14.46
CA GLN A 334 8.14 -1.25 15.15
C GLN A 334 7.43 -1.18 16.50
N LEU A 335 7.72 -0.14 17.30
CA LEU A 335 7.08 0.07 18.60
C LEU A 335 5.54 0.15 18.51
N VAL A 336 4.98 0.72 17.45
CA VAL A 336 3.51 0.75 17.26
C VAL A 336 3.00 -0.64 16.89
N ALA A 337 3.75 -1.40 16.09
CA ALA A 337 3.39 -2.80 15.79
C ALA A 337 3.35 -3.63 17.09
N ASP A 338 4.39 -3.55 17.91
CA ASP A 338 4.51 -4.30 19.17
C ASP A 338 3.39 -3.93 20.15
N TYR A 339 3.08 -2.63 20.26
CA TYR A 339 1.94 -2.15 21.05
C TYR A 339 0.62 -2.80 20.63
N LEU A 340 0.32 -2.82 19.34
CA LEU A 340 -0.95 -3.34 18.85
C LEU A 340 -1.02 -4.88 18.92
N GLN A 341 0.10 -5.56 18.73
CA GLN A 341 0.18 -7.02 18.87
C GLN A 341 -0.01 -7.47 20.33
N SER A 342 0.50 -6.70 21.30
CA SER A 342 0.30 -6.95 22.74
C SER A 342 -1.04 -6.44 23.27
N SER A 343 -1.83 -5.72 22.46
CA SER A 343 -3.09 -5.10 22.88
C SER A 343 -4.33 -5.98 22.76
N SER A 344 -4.19 -7.27 22.42
CA SER A 344 -5.33 -8.18 22.36
C SER A 344 -5.99 -8.35 23.74
N GLY A 345 -7.31 -8.15 23.81
CA GLY A 345 -8.06 -8.21 25.08
C GLY A 345 -7.86 -7.02 26.03
N VAL A 346 -7.09 -5.99 25.63
CA VAL A 346 -6.89 -4.78 26.41
C VAL A 346 -8.16 -3.90 26.40
N ARG A 347 -8.37 -3.14 27.48
CA ARG A 347 -9.45 -2.16 27.59
C ARG A 347 -9.40 -1.20 26.39
N GLN A 348 -10.55 -1.00 25.76
CA GLN A 348 -10.66 -0.10 24.60
C GLN A 348 -11.25 1.25 25.02
N LEU A 349 -10.92 2.33 24.30
CA LEU A 349 -11.44 3.68 24.55
C LEU A 349 -12.97 3.73 24.56
N GLY A 350 -13.62 2.90 23.73
CA GLY A 350 -15.07 2.77 23.69
C GLY A 350 -15.71 2.44 25.05
N THR A 351 -14.98 1.80 25.96
CA THR A 351 -15.46 1.48 27.31
C THR A 351 -15.60 2.70 28.24
N LEU A 352 -15.00 3.84 27.87
CA LEU A 352 -15.15 5.12 28.58
C LEU A 352 -16.42 5.86 28.15
N ILE A 353 -16.95 5.54 26.97
CA ILE A 353 -18.05 6.26 26.36
C ILE A 353 -19.37 5.79 26.96
N ASN A 354 -20.22 6.74 27.33
CA ASN A 354 -21.55 6.45 27.82
C ASN A 354 -22.59 7.39 27.20
N SER A 355 -23.87 7.15 27.48
CA SER A 355 -24.98 7.97 26.98
C SER A 355 -25.20 9.29 27.76
N SER A 356 -24.42 9.54 28.82
CA SER A 356 -24.54 10.78 29.60
C SER A 356 -24.01 11.97 28.80
N SER A 357 -24.75 13.08 28.78
CA SER A 357 -24.36 14.29 28.05
C SER A 357 -23.54 15.30 28.87
N ARG A 358 -23.16 14.96 30.12
CA ARG A 358 -22.49 15.90 31.04
C ARG A 358 -21.15 16.39 30.49
N TYR A 359 -20.35 15.48 29.94
CA TYR A 359 -19.08 15.81 29.28
C TYR A 359 -19.13 15.33 27.83
N ARG A 360 -18.82 16.22 26.88
CA ARG A 360 -18.88 15.92 25.44
C ARG A 360 -17.57 16.29 24.76
N LEU A 361 -17.06 15.38 23.94
CA LEU A 361 -15.91 15.58 23.08
C LEU A 361 -16.35 15.41 21.63
N VAL A 362 -16.02 16.40 20.79
CA VAL A 362 -16.37 16.39 19.37
C VAL A 362 -15.08 16.35 18.55
N THR A 363 -14.96 15.34 17.69
CA THR A 363 -13.86 15.21 16.73
C THR A 363 -14.39 15.32 15.31
N ALA A 364 -13.63 15.87 14.39
CA ALA A 364 -13.92 15.79 12.97
C ALA A 364 -13.94 14.32 12.51
N SER A 365 -14.85 13.97 11.59
CA SER A 365 -14.93 12.62 10.98
C SER A 365 -13.85 12.36 9.93
N VAL A 366 -13.03 13.36 9.63
CA VAL A 366 -11.91 13.30 8.69
C VAL A 366 -10.69 13.93 9.35
N ALA A 367 -9.55 13.27 9.17
CA ALA A 367 -8.24 13.74 9.58
C ALA A 367 -7.27 13.75 8.40
N ARG A 368 -6.20 14.54 8.53
CA ARG A 368 -5.06 14.55 7.59
C ARG A 368 -3.77 14.55 8.38
N ASN A 369 -3.34 15.71 8.83
CA ASN A 369 -2.08 15.90 9.56
C ASN A 369 -2.25 15.79 11.07
N TYR A 370 -3.48 15.93 11.58
CA TYR A 370 -3.83 15.84 13.00
C TYR A 370 -5.29 15.40 13.16
N ILE A 371 -5.65 15.00 14.38
CA ILE A 371 -7.04 14.75 14.79
C ILE A 371 -7.68 16.08 15.19
N GLY A 372 -8.63 16.56 14.39
CA GLY A 372 -9.26 17.85 14.64
C GLY A 372 -10.39 17.75 15.67
N PHE A 373 -10.32 18.56 16.72
CA PHE A 373 -11.39 18.69 17.73
C PHE A 373 -12.29 19.89 17.41
N ARG A 374 -13.56 19.88 17.84
CA ARG A 374 -14.50 20.98 17.56
C ARG A 374 -15.34 21.34 18.78
N ASP A 375 -15.81 22.59 18.82
CA ASP A 375 -16.88 23.00 19.74
C ASP A 375 -18.27 22.76 19.10
N GLU A 376 -18.38 22.93 17.78
CA GLU A 376 -19.64 22.83 17.03
C GLU A 376 -19.91 21.39 16.56
N ILE A 377 -21.18 20.98 16.61
CA ILE A 377 -21.65 19.69 16.12
C ILE A 377 -22.28 19.89 14.74
N ASP A 378 -21.81 19.14 13.76
CA ASP A 378 -22.43 19.02 12.43
C ASP A 378 -22.35 17.56 11.95
N GLY A 379 -22.88 17.28 10.75
CA GLY A 379 -22.86 15.94 10.14
C GLY A 379 -21.47 15.41 9.79
N SER A 380 -20.40 16.20 9.98
CA SER A 380 -19.00 15.82 9.72
C SER A 380 -18.20 15.57 11.02
N CYS A 381 -18.90 15.24 12.11
CA CYS A 381 -18.29 15.04 13.42
C CYS A 381 -18.62 13.68 14.03
N ASN A 382 -17.69 13.15 14.81
CA ASN A 382 -17.99 12.13 15.82
C ASN A 382 -18.21 12.84 17.16
N VAL A 383 -19.35 12.59 17.79
CA VAL A 383 -19.68 13.06 19.14
C VAL A 383 -19.51 11.89 20.11
N LEU A 384 -18.68 12.11 21.13
CA LEU A 384 -18.39 11.17 22.21
C LEU A 384 -18.88 11.80 23.52
N SER A 385 -19.55 11.01 24.36
CA SER A 385 -20.08 11.49 25.63
C SER A 385 -19.57 10.66 26.80
N PHE A 386 -19.39 11.31 27.95
CA PHE A 386 -18.76 10.75 29.13
C PHE A 386 -19.50 11.17 30.40
N GLY A 387 -19.48 10.28 31.40
CA GLY A 387 -20.20 10.47 32.67
C GLY A 387 -19.37 11.21 33.71
N SER A 388 -18.04 11.12 33.59
CA SER A 388 -17.08 11.74 34.48
C SER A 388 -16.14 12.66 33.70
N GLU A 389 -15.57 13.64 34.40
CA GLU A 389 -14.52 14.49 33.83
C GLU A 389 -13.24 13.69 33.58
N GLU A 390 -12.95 12.68 34.41
CA GLU A 390 -11.77 11.83 34.28
C GLU A 390 -11.78 11.01 32.99
N ASP A 391 -12.92 10.40 32.64
CA ASP A 391 -13.09 9.67 31.38
C ASP A 391 -12.95 10.63 30.19
N PHE A 392 -13.54 11.83 30.30
CA PHE A 392 -13.41 12.87 29.29
C PHE A 392 -11.95 13.30 29.07
N LEU A 393 -11.20 13.56 30.15
CA LEU A 393 -9.78 13.96 30.07
C LEU A 393 -8.92 12.82 29.55
N THR A 394 -9.20 11.58 29.94
CA THR A 394 -8.53 10.38 29.42
C THR A 394 -8.75 10.24 27.92
N ALA A 395 -10.00 10.36 27.44
CA ALA A 395 -10.31 10.29 26.03
C ALA A 395 -9.71 11.47 25.24
N LEU A 396 -9.76 12.70 25.77
CA LEU A 396 -9.14 13.85 25.14
C LEU A 396 -7.62 13.69 25.01
N GLY A 397 -6.95 13.25 26.09
CA GLY A 397 -5.52 12.97 26.08
C GLY A 397 -5.15 11.85 25.11
N ALA A 398 -5.91 10.75 25.11
CA ALA A 398 -5.70 9.64 24.19
C ALA A 398 -5.83 10.09 22.73
N LEU A 399 -6.95 10.71 22.36
CA LEU A 399 -7.24 11.10 20.97
C LEU A 399 -6.36 12.24 20.44
N SER A 400 -5.81 13.08 21.34
CA SER A 400 -4.86 14.12 20.97
C SER A 400 -3.42 13.60 20.87
N SER A 401 -3.11 12.45 21.46
CA SER A 401 -1.76 11.90 21.52
C SER A 401 -1.20 11.53 20.15
N ARG A 402 0.14 11.55 20.05
CA ARG A 402 0.87 10.99 18.91
C ARG A 402 0.57 9.49 18.70
N LEU A 403 0.42 8.74 19.80
CA LEU A 403 0.12 7.30 19.75
C LEU A 403 -1.22 7.02 19.03
N PHE A 404 -2.26 7.80 19.33
CA PHE A 404 -3.54 7.63 18.64
C PHE A 404 -3.46 8.05 17.17
N PHE A 405 -2.72 9.12 16.86
CA PHE A 405 -2.50 9.51 15.46
C PHE A 405 -1.77 8.42 14.65
N GLU A 406 -0.73 7.81 15.22
CA GLU A 406 -0.01 6.68 14.61
C GLU A 406 -0.94 5.45 14.48
N TYR A 407 -1.76 5.16 15.48
CA TYR A 407 -2.77 4.10 15.42
C TYR A 407 -3.80 4.35 14.31
N TRP A 408 -4.33 5.57 14.18
CA TRP A 408 -5.27 5.93 13.12
C TRP A 408 -4.67 5.72 11.73
N LEU A 409 -3.40 6.06 11.51
CA LEU A 409 -2.70 5.76 10.25
C LEU A 409 -2.51 4.26 10.02
N THR A 410 -2.31 3.52 11.11
CA THR A 410 -2.03 2.08 11.10
C THR A 410 -3.27 1.26 10.71
N VAL A 411 -4.44 1.57 11.26
CA VAL A 411 -5.68 0.80 11.06
C VAL A 411 -6.76 1.53 10.24
N GLY A 412 -6.55 2.81 9.94
CA GLY A 412 -7.45 3.62 9.13
C GLY A 412 -7.06 3.65 7.65
N ASP A 413 -7.81 4.42 6.87
CA ASP A 413 -7.60 4.61 5.44
C ASP A 413 -6.78 5.88 5.11
N GLY A 414 -6.19 6.50 6.13
CA GLY A 414 -5.46 7.77 6.02
C GLY A 414 -6.34 9.01 5.84
N PHE A 415 -7.67 8.90 5.94
CA PHE A 415 -8.58 10.02 5.76
C PHE A 415 -9.74 10.05 6.74
N HIS A 416 -10.55 8.99 6.81
CA HIS A 416 -11.70 8.94 7.68
C HIS A 416 -11.28 8.59 9.11
N LEU A 417 -11.78 9.37 10.06
CA LEU A 417 -11.76 9.04 11.47
C LEU A 417 -13.13 8.49 11.85
N THR A 418 -13.28 7.17 11.79
CA THR A 418 -14.56 6.52 12.09
C THR A 418 -14.76 6.34 13.59
N LYS A 419 -16.02 6.24 14.04
CA LYS A 419 -16.32 5.84 15.43
C LYS A 419 -15.69 4.51 15.79
N SER A 420 -15.71 3.53 14.89
CA SER A 420 -15.08 2.22 15.11
C SER A 420 -13.59 2.36 15.42
N THR A 421 -12.87 3.16 14.63
CA THR A 421 -11.45 3.44 14.86
C THR A 421 -11.23 4.05 16.25
N ILE A 422 -12.01 5.07 16.61
CA ILE A 422 -11.94 5.72 17.93
C ILE A 422 -12.21 4.70 19.05
N TYR A 423 -13.29 3.92 18.92
CA TYR A 423 -13.78 3.05 19.99
C TYR A 423 -12.81 1.90 20.23
N ASN A 424 -12.21 1.36 19.17
CA ASN A 424 -11.32 0.20 19.24
C ASN A 424 -9.89 0.56 19.65
N PHE A 425 -9.56 1.84 19.87
CA PHE A 425 -8.22 2.22 20.31
C PHE A 425 -7.90 1.54 21.66
N PRO A 426 -6.86 0.71 21.72
CA PRO A 426 -6.50 0.05 22.97
C PRO A 426 -5.88 1.07 23.93
N ILE A 427 -6.29 0.99 25.20
CA ILE A 427 -5.75 1.75 26.32
C ILE A 427 -5.14 0.75 27.28
N SER A 428 -3.84 0.45 27.11
CA SER A 428 -3.11 -0.40 28.06
C SER A 428 -3.10 0.22 29.46
N LYS A 429 -2.90 -0.59 30.50
CA LYS A 429 -2.80 -0.09 31.88
C LYS A 429 -1.70 0.96 32.06
N HIS A 430 -0.61 0.85 31.30
CA HIS A 430 0.47 1.84 31.33
C HIS A 430 0.01 3.17 30.72
N VAL A 431 -0.57 3.11 29.52
CA VAL A 431 -1.12 4.28 28.82
C VAL A 431 -2.21 4.96 29.66
N GLU A 432 -3.08 4.19 30.31
CA GLU A 432 -4.13 4.71 31.19
C GLU A 432 -3.54 5.49 32.38
N LYS A 433 -2.55 4.91 33.07
CA LYS A 433 -1.87 5.57 34.19
C LYS A 433 -1.15 6.84 33.77
N GLU A 434 -0.47 6.81 32.62
CA GLU A 434 0.20 7.98 32.06
C GLU A 434 -0.81 9.08 31.75
N LEU A 435 -1.91 8.75 31.07
CA LEU A 435 -3.00 9.70 30.80
C LEU A 435 -3.58 10.32 32.08
N GLN A 436 -3.85 9.50 33.10
CA GLN A 436 -4.35 9.97 34.40
C GLN A 436 -3.37 10.96 35.06
N SER A 437 -2.07 10.69 35.02
CA SER A 437 -1.05 11.60 35.54
C SER A 437 -1.01 12.95 34.80
N LEU A 438 -1.38 12.94 33.51
CA LEU A 438 -1.39 14.12 32.64
C LEU A 438 -2.72 14.89 32.67
N HIS A 439 -3.74 14.43 33.39
CA HIS A 439 -5.05 15.11 33.48
C HIS A 439 -4.96 16.61 33.79
N PRO A 440 -4.11 17.09 34.73
CA PRO A 440 -3.97 18.53 34.98
C PRO A 440 -3.51 19.32 33.75
N ALA A 441 -2.54 18.79 32.99
CA ALA A 441 -2.02 19.41 31.78
C ALA A 441 -3.05 19.38 30.65
N ILE A 442 -3.74 18.23 30.48
CA ILE A 442 -4.81 18.05 29.49
C ILE A 442 -5.95 19.03 29.74
N ARG A 443 -6.36 19.18 30.99
CA ARG A 443 -7.36 20.16 31.41
C ARG A 443 -6.93 21.59 31.09
N LYS A 444 -5.66 21.92 31.31
CA LYS A 444 -5.10 23.26 31.03
C LYS A 444 -5.20 23.59 29.54
N PHE A 445 -4.70 22.72 28.64
CA PHE A 445 -4.77 23.00 27.21
C PHE A 445 -6.21 22.98 26.65
N TRP A 446 -7.10 22.17 27.23
CA TRP A 446 -8.51 22.17 26.83
C TRP A 446 -9.21 23.48 27.16
N LYS A 447 -8.89 24.05 28.34
CA LYS A 447 -9.38 25.38 28.74
C LYS A 447 -8.84 26.47 27.81
N SER A 448 -7.60 26.36 27.36
CA SER A 448 -6.97 27.30 26.42
C SER A 448 -7.07 26.89 24.94
N ARG A 449 -8.04 26.02 24.58
CA ARG A 449 -8.12 25.42 23.23
C ARG A 449 -8.19 26.42 22.07
N LYS A 450 -8.67 27.64 22.32
CA LYS A 450 -8.72 28.71 21.31
C LYS A 450 -7.34 29.10 20.79
N ASP A 451 -6.29 28.92 21.58
CA ASP A 451 -4.89 29.15 21.17
C ASP A 451 -4.44 28.17 20.06
N PHE A 452 -5.14 27.05 19.93
CA PHE A 452 -4.88 25.97 18.97
C PHE A 452 -5.89 25.96 17.81
N GLU A 453 -6.70 27.00 17.67
CA GLU A 453 -7.73 27.08 16.64
C GLU A 453 -7.11 27.16 15.24
N LYS A 454 -7.57 26.29 14.35
CA LYS A 454 -7.31 26.30 12.91
C LYS A 454 -8.63 26.50 12.19
N ALA A 455 -8.72 27.58 11.42
CA ALA A 455 -9.85 27.83 10.56
C ALA A 455 -9.56 27.34 9.13
N LYS A 456 -10.55 26.71 8.50
CA LYS A 456 -10.50 26.33 7.09
C LYS A 456 -11.78 26.73 6.39
N LEU A 457 -11.65 27.38 5.24
CA LEU A 457 -12.79 27.67 4.37
C LEU A 457 -13.01 26.48 3.43
N ASN A 458 -14.21 25.89 3.44
CA ASN A 458 -14.62 24.85 2.49
C ASN A 458 -15.97 25.25 1.89
N ASN A 459 -16.03 25.47 0.57
CA ASN A 459 -17.25 25.85 -0.16
C ASN A 459 -18.02 27.02 0.50
N GLY A 460 -17.31 28.07 0.91
CA GLY A 460 -17.90 29.25 1.55
C GLY A 460 -18.27 29.09 3.02
N ARG A 461 -18.22 27.87 3.58
CA ARG A 461 -18.43 27.61 5.01
C ARG A 461 -17.09 27.57 5.74
N GLN A 462 -16.93 28.40 6.77
CA GLN A 462 -15.78 28.32 7.66
C GLN A 462 -15.98 27.14 8.62
N THR A 463 -15.03 26.22 8.65
CA THR A 463 -14.96 25.14 9.64
C THR A 463 -13.83 25.46 10.60
N ARG A 464 -14.09 25.37 11.90
CA ARG A 464 -13.08 25.58 12.95
C ARG A 464 -12.77 24.26 13.61
N SER A 465 -11.49 23.99 13.82
CA SER A 465 -11.01 22.85 14.59
C SER A 465 -9.82 23.21 15.44
N PHE A 466 -9.61 22.49 16.53
CA PHE A 466 -8.44 22.64 17.39
C PHE A 466 -7.41 21.56 17.05
N ASP A 467 -6.17 22.00 16.86
CA ASP A 467 -5.01 21.15 16.60
C ASP A 467 -4.11 21.11 17.84
N PHE A 468 -4.25 20.06 18.65
CA PHE A 468 -3.46 19.92 19.87
C PHE A 468 -2.09 19.27 19.64
N SER A 469 -1.65 19.06 18.40
CA SER A 469 -0.40 18.32 18.11
C SER A 469 0.85 18.89 18.79
N SER A 470 0.88 20.19 19.07
CA SER A 470 2.00 20.86 19.77
C SER A 470 2.01 20.69 21.30
N VAL A 471 0.89 20.24 21.89
CA VAL A 471 0.72 20.00 23.33
C VAL A 471 0.22 18.59 23.64
N ALA A 472 0.15 17.76 22.61
CA ALA A 472 -0.29 16.38 22.66
C ALA A 472 0.58 15.57 23.64
N PRO A 473 -0.01 14.69 24.45
CA PRO A 473 0.76 13.74 25.24
C PRO A 473 1.69 12.89 24.36
N SER A 474 2.97 12.87 24.71
CA SER A 474 3.95 11.93 24.17
C SER A 474 3.82 10.60 24.90
N LEU A 475 2.71 9.88 24.67
CA LEU A 475 2.48 8.58 25.28
C LEU A 475 3.59 7.62 24.83
N LEU A 476 4.41 7.18 25.79
CA LEU A 476 5.53 6.30 25.50
C LEU A 476 5.03 4.86 25.45
N VAL A 477 5.22 4.22 24.30
CA VAL A 477 5.11 2.77 24.21
C VAL A 477 6.39 2.20 24.79
N GLN A 478 6.36 1.65 26.00
CA GLN A 478 7.48 0.88 26.53
C GLN A 478 7.69 -0.37 25.67
N GLN A 479 8.95 -0.75 25.45
CA GLN A 479 9.24 -2.09 24.94
C GLN A 479 8.76 -3.12 25.95
N PRO A 480 8.11 -4.21 25.50
CA PRO A 480 7.58 -5.25 26.39
C PRO A 480 8.65 -5.89 27.27
#